data_AF-A0A8T2GRG4-F1
#
_entry.id   AF-A0A8T2GRG4-F1
#
_cell.length_a   1.000
_cell.length_b   1.000
_cell.length_c   1.000
_cell.angle_alpha   90.00
_cell.angle_beta   90.00
_cell.angle_gamma   90.00
#
_symmetry.space_group_name_H-M   'P 1'
#
loop_
_entity.id
_entity.type
_entity.pdbx_description
1 polymer ?
#
loop_
_entity_poly.entity_id
_entity_poly.type
_entity_poly.pdbx_seq_one_letter_code
_entity_poly.pdbx_strand_id
1 'polypeptide(L)'
;MYTLEHDNICLQAAECIENGKFEGGDEKQVKALRVSCFLNGAACSLKLKNFLETIVLCSEVLDIEFQNVKALYRRAQSYIEVGDLISAEMDINRALEADPENREVKSLYKAMKLSKAESDRRDAKLYANMFALSKVRTHFP
;
A
#
# COMPACT_ATOMS: atom_id res chain seq x y z
N MET A 1 -10.44 -16.60 -18.59
CA MET A 1 -11.75 -16.23 -17.99
C MET A 1 -11.65 -15.15 -16.91
N TYR A 2 -10.47 -14.83 -16.36
CA TYR A 2 -10.29 -13.81 -15.31
C TYR A 2 -10.15 -12.35 -15.82
N THR A 3 -10.34 -12.00 -17.09
CA THR A 3 -10.07 -10.62 -17.55
C THR A 3 -11.32 -9.74 -17.62
N LEU A 4 -12.50 -10.31 -17.88
CA LEU A 4 -13.72 -9.53 -18.15
C LEU A 4 -14.40 -8.92 -16.91
N GLU A 5 -14.29 -9.53 -15.72
CA GLU A 5 -14.77 -8.91 -14.48
C GLU A 5 -13.84 -7.79 -13.99
N HIS A 6 -12.57 -7.82 -14.38
CA HIS A 6 -11.55 -6.88 -13.87
C HIS A 6 -11.49 -5.57 -14.65
N ASP A 7 -11.86 -5.58 -15.94
CA ASP A 7 -12.03 -4.37 -16.74
C ASP A 7 -13.28 -3.58 -16.31
N ASN A 8 -14.29 -4.28 -15.78
CA ASN A 8 -15.52 -3.68 -15.25
C ASN A 8 -15.26 -2.85 -13.96
N ILE A 9 -14.35 -3.30 -13.09
CA ILE A 9 -13.96 -2.57 -11.87
C ILE A 9 -13.27 -1.24 -12.21
N CYS A 10 -12.45 -1.19 -13.26
CA CYS A 10 -11.79 0.04 -13.69
C CYS A 10 -12.72 0.99 -14.45
N LEU A 11 -13.70 0.46 -15.19
CA LEU A 11 -14.76 1.26 -15.81
C LEU A 11 -15.70 1.87 -14.74
N GLN A 12 -16.11 1.12 -13.72
CA GLN A 12 -16.90 1.64 -12.60
C GLN A 12 -16.16 2.71 -11.79
N ALA A 13 -14.84 2.61 -11.63
CA ALA A 13 -14.04 3.62 -10.94
C ALA A 13 -14.04 4.97 -11.67
N ALA A 14 -13.99 4.97 -13.00
CA ALA A 14 -14.04 6.18 -13.81
C ALA A 14 -15.42 6.86 -13.76
N GLU A 15 -16.49 6.06 -13.81
CA GLU A 15 -17.88 6.56 -13.80
C GLU A 15 -18.28 7.23 -12.47
N CYS A 16 -17.70 6.78 -11.34
CA CYS A 16 -17.95 7.38 -10.03
C CYS A 16 -17.37 8.79 -9.85
N ILE A 17 -16.24 9.08 -10.50
CA ILE A 17 -15.49 10.33 -10.29
C ILE A 17 -16.14 11.49 -11.06
N GLU A 18 -16.73 11.21 -12.23
CA GLU A 18 -17.41 12.23 -13.05
C GLU A 18 -18.78 12.67 -12.50
N ASN A 19 -19.49 11.81 -11.75
CA ASN A 19 -20.84 12.08 -11.27
C ASN A 19 -20.88 12.76 -9.88
N GLY A 20 -20.03 13.78 -9.70
CA GLY A 20 -19.76 14.49 -8.45
C GLY A 20 -20.90 15.34 -7.87
N LYS A 21 -22.15 14.84 -7.82
CA LYS A 21 -23.24 15.41 -7.00
C LYS A 21 -24.16 14.31 -6.47
N PHE A 22 -23.87 13.82 -5.25
CA PHE A 22 -24.83 13.04 -4.47
C PHE A 22 -25.70 14.01 -3.66
N GLU A 23 -26.72 14.59 -4.29
CA GLU A 23 -27.73 15.40 -3.58
C GLU A 23 -28.89 14.50 -3.12
N GLY A 24 -29.12 14.42 -1.81
CA GLY A 24 -30.39 13.99 -1.22
C GLY A 24 -30.55 12.52 -0.79
N GLY A 25 -29.48 11.72 -0.72
CA GLY A 25 -29.52 10.33 -0.24
C GLY A 25 -29.02 10.17 1.21
N ASP A 26 -29.54 9.17 1.92
CA ASP A 26 -29.06 8.72 3.24
C ASP A 26 -27.53 8.82 3.34
N GLU A 27 -27.00 9.61 4.28
CA GLU A 27 -25.57 9.93 4.39
C GLU A 27 -24.67 8.67 4.43
N LYS A 28 -25.22 7.57 4.93
CA LYS A 28 -24.58 6.25 4.95
C LYS A 28 -24.39 5.65 3.56
N GLN A 29 -25.36 5.78 2.65
CA GLN A 29 -25.24 5.27 1.28
C GLN A 29 -24.20 6.06 0.49
N VAL A 30 -24.15 7.38 0.66
CA VAL A 30 -23.15 8.23 0.00
C VAL A 30 -21.73 7.86 0.44
N LYS A 31 -21.53 7.61 1.74
CA LYS A 31 -20.23 7.15 2.27
C LYS A 31 -19.84 5.78 1.73
N ALA A 32 -20.77 4.82 1.72
CA ALA A 32 -20.51 3.47 1.21
C ALA A 32 -20.15 3.46 -0.29
N LEU A 33 -20.84 4.26 -1.09
CA LEU A 33 -20.53 4.43 -2.51
C LEU A 33 -19.14 5.04 -2.70
N ARG A 34 -18.82 6.10 -1.96
CA ARG A 34 -17.51 6.75 -2.01
C ARG A 34 -16.37 5.79 -1.67
N VAL A 35 -16.52 5.00 -0.61
CA VAL A 35 -15.55 3.94 -0.23
C VAL A 35 -15.36 2.94 -1.36
N SER A 36 -16.46 2.45 -1.96
CA SER A 36 -16.40 1.50 -3.07
C SER A 36 -15.63 2.06 -4.27
N CYS A 37 -15.93 3.29 -4.68
CA CYS A 37 -15.28 3.94 -5.81
C CYS A 37 -13.78 4.16 -5.57
N PHE A 38 -13.38 4.65 -4.39
CA PHE A 38 -11.96 4.82 -4.06
C PHE A 38 -11.21 3.48 -3.93
N LEU A 39 -11.83 2.44 -3.37
CA LEU A 39 -11.25 1.10 -3.35
C LEU A 39 -11.05 0.59 -4.77
N ASN A 40 -12.01 0.75 -5.66
CA ASN A 40 -11.89 0.31 -7.05
C ASN A 40 -10.79 1.09 -7.79
N GLY A 41 -10.74 2.41 -7.62
CA GLY A 41 -9.65 3.25 -8.14
C GLY A 41 -8.29 2.79 -7.65
N ALA A 42 -8.14 2.58 -6.34
CA ALA A 42 -6.90 2.10 -5.73
C ALA A 42 -6.47 0.73 -6.30
N ALA A 43 -7.41 -0.17 -6.58
CA ALA A 43 -7.11 -1.46 -7.20
C ALA A 43 -6.57 -1.30 -8.63
N CYS A 44 -7.12 -0.36 -9.40
CA CYS A 44 -6.68 -0.07 -10.76
C CYS A 44 -5.32 0.63 -10.75
N SER A 45 -5.12 1.66 -9.94
CA SER A 45 -3.82 2.34 -9.79
C SER A 45 -2.72 1.38 -9.34
N LEU A 46 -3.02 0.44 -8.43
CA LEU A 46 -2.07 -0.58 -8.00
C LEU A 46 -1.64 -1.51 -9.15
N LYS A 47 -2.58 -1.91 -10.01
CA LYS A 47 -2.30 -2.71 -11.22
C LYS A 47 -1.48 -1.93 -12.24
N LEU A 48 -1.76 -0.63 -12.39
CA LEU A 48 -1.01 0.29 -13.24
C LEU A 48 0.36 0.67 -12.66
N LYS A 49 0.70 0.18 -11.46
CA LYS A 49 1.93 0.51 -10.71
C LYS A 49 2.03 2.00 -10.34
N ASN A 50 0.89 2.70 -10.29
CA ASN A 50 0.78 4.04 -9.75
C ASN A 50 0.67 3.97 -8.22
N PHE A 51 1.79 3.66 -7.55
CA PHE A 51 1.81 3.42 -6.11
C PHE A 51 1.44 4.66 -5.29
N LEU A 52 1.90 5.85 -5.70
CA LEU A 52 1.58 7.11 -5.01
C LEU A 52 0.09 7.43 -5.05
N GLU A 53 -0.54 7.25 -6.21
CA GLU A 53 -1.99 7.46 -6.36
C GLU A 53 -2.79 6.43 -5.55
N THR A 54 -2.33 5.18 -5.52
CA THR A 54 -2.93 4.13 -4.69
C THR A 54 -2.90 4.51 -3.21
N ILE A 55 -1.79 5.09 -2.73
CA ILE A 55 -1.66 5.57 -1.35
C ILE A 55 -2.67 6.67 -1.03
N VAL A 56 -2.85 7.64 -1.94
CA VAL A 56 -3.83 8.72 -1.77
C VAL A 56 -5.24 8.16 -1.72
N LEU A 57 -5.64 7.34 -2.70
CA LEU A 57 -6.97 6.75 -2.78
C LEU A 57 -7.29 5.86 -1.58
N CYS A 58 -6.34 5.06 -1.11
CA CYS A 58 -6.52 4.26 0.10
C CYS A 58 -6.61 5.12 1.37
N SER A 59 -5.95 6.27 1.42
CA SER A 59 -6.03 7.18 2.57
C SER A 59 -7.43 7.81 2.67
N GLU A 60 -8.02 8.23 1.54
CA GLU A 60 -9.41 8.70 1.48
C GLU A 60 -10.41 7.65 1.99
N VAL A 61 -10.17 6.36 1.70
CA VAL A 61 -10.99 5.27 2.24
C VAL A 61 -10.84 5.17 3.75
N LEU A 62 -9.62 5.29 4.27
CA LEU A 62 -9.32 5.13 5.69
C LEU A 62 -9.79 6.32 6.53
N ASP A 63 -9.97 7.49 5.94
CA ASP A 63 -10.60 8.64 6.59
C ASP A 63 -12.11 8.40 6.85
N ILE A 64 -12.74 7.54 6.04
CA ILE A 64 -14.15 7.14 6.20
C ILE A 64 -14.24 5.85 7.04
N GLU A 65 -13.42 4.86 6.72
CA GLU A 65 -13.39 3.53 7.33
C GLU A 65 -11.97 3.18 7.80
N PHE A 66 -11.59 3.68 8.98
CA PHE A 66 -10.25 3.53 9.56
C PHE A 66 -9.71 2.08 9.61
N GLN A 67 -10.58 1.07 9.74
CA GLN A 67 -10.19 -0.34 9.85
C GLN A 67 -10.44 -1.15 8.56
N ASN A 68 -10.57 -0.48 7.41
CA ASN A 68 -10.80 -1.18 6.15
C ASN A 68 -9.57 -2.00 5.74
N VAL A 69 -9.65 -3.33 5.92
CA VAL A 69 -8.55 -4.27 5.63
C VAL A 69 -8.09 -4.20 4.18
N LYS A 70 -9.00 -4.00 3.21
CA LYS A 70 -8.65 -3.91 1.78
C LYS A 70 -7.84 -2.65 1.48
N ALA A 71 -8.20 -1.51 2.07
CA ALA A 71 -7.47 -0.26 1.92
C ALA A 71 -6.09 -0.35 2.58
N LEU A 72 -6.02 -0.84 3.83
CA LEU A 72 -4.75 -1.05 4.54
C LEU A 72 -3.82 -1.99 3.76
N TYR A 73 -4.33 -3.10 3.24
CA TYR A 73 -3.55 -4.07 2.46
C TYR A 73 -2.96 -3.45 1.19
N ARG A 74 -3.78 -2.74 0.39
CA ARG A 74 -3.34 -2.13 -0.88
C ARG A 74 -2.37 -0.96 -0.64
N ARG A 75 -2.59 -0.18 0.42
CA ARG A 75 -1.71 0.91 0.82
C ARG A 75 -0.36 0.37 1.31
N ALA A 76 -0.35 -0.67 2.13
CA ALA A 76 0.86 -1.35 2.55
C ALA A 76 1.65 -1.93 1.37
N GLN A 77 0.98 -2.56 0.41
CA GLN A 77 1.63 -3.06 -0.80
C GLN A 77 2.30 -1.92 -1.58
N SER A 78 1.62 -0.77 -1.71
CA SER A 78 2.16 0.42 -2.38
C SER A 78 3.36 1.01 -1.61
N TYR A 79 3.30 1.04 -0.27
CA TYR A 79 4.40 1.50 0.56
C TYR A 79 5.65 0.62 0.42
N ILE A 80 5.48 -0.70 0.30
CA ILE A 80 6.60 -1.62 0.03
C ILE A 80 7.28 -1.29 -1.29
N GLU A 81 6.49 -1.03 -2.34
CA GLU A 81 7.02 -0.74 -3.69
C GLU A 81 7.75 0.62 -3.76
N VAL A 82 7.32 1.62 -2.99
CA VAL A 82 8.04 2.90 -2.89
C VAL A 82 9.20 2.87 -1.88
N GLY A 83 9.39 1.75 -1.17
CA GLY A 83 10.47 1.56 -0.20
C GLY A 83 10.18 2.10 1.21
N ASP A 84 8.97 2.58 1.48
CA ASP A 84 8.55 2.99 2.83
C ASP A 84 8.09 1.80 3.66
N LEU A 85 9.06 1.00 4.11
CA LEU A 85 8.79 -0.21 4.88
C LEU A 85 8.20 0.08 6.27
N ILE A 86 8.40 1.30 6.80
CA ILE A 86 7.90 1.69 8.12
C ILE A 86 6.39 1.89 8.05
N SER A 87 5.92 2.70 7.10
CA SER A 87 4.48 2.90 6.89
C SER A 87 3.78 1.62 6.44
N ALA A 88 4.43 0.79 5.62
CA ALA A 88 3.91 -0.52 5.27
C ALA A 88 3.68 -1.41 6.50
N GLU A 89 4.66 -1.50 7.41
CA GLU A 89 4.56 -2.30 8.63
C GLU A 89 3.41 -1.83 9.54
N MET A 90 3.22 -0.52 9.66
CA MET A 90 2.11 0.06 10.43
C MET A 90 0.74 -0.34 9.86
N ASP A 91 0.56 -0.23 8.54
CA ASP A 91 -0.70 -0.58 7.89
C ASP A 91 -0.99 -2.08 7.96
N ILE A 92 0.04 -2.93 7.83
CA ILE A 92 -0.09 -4.38 7.97
C ILE A 92 -0.51 -4.77 9.39
N ASN A 93 0.11 -4.16 10.41
CA ASN A 93 -0.25 -4.44 11.79
C ASN A 93 -1.70 -4.04 12.07
N ARG A 94 -2.15 -2.86 11.62
CA ARG A 94 -3.56 -2.45 11.73
C ARG A 94 -4.50 -3.41 10.98
N ALA A 95 -4.10 -3.90 9.81
CA ALA A 95 -4.90 -4.86 9.06
C ALA A 95 -5.03 -6.19 9.81
N LEU A 96 -3.97 -6.66 10.48
CA LEU A 96 -4.00 -7.86 11.32
C LEU A 96 -4.73 -7.66 12.65
N GLU A 97 -4.77 -6.44 13.18
CA GLU A 97 -5.63 -6.11 14.34
C GLU A 97 -7.11 -6.20 13.98
N ALA A 98 -7.49 -5.73 12.78
CA ALA A 98 -8.86 -5.79 12.29
C ALA A 98 -9.29 -7.19 11.83
N ASP A 99 -8.42 -7.92 11.13
CA ASP A 99 -8.65 -9.31 10.70
C ASP A 99 -7.39 -10.16 10.92
N PRO A 100 -7.27 -10.77 12.12
CA PRO A 100 -6.11 -11.59 12.47
C PRO A 100 -5.96 -12.85 11.61
N GLU A 101 -7.01 -13.32 10.92
CA GLU A 101 -6.98 -14.56 10.14
C GLU A 101 -6.73 -14.33 8.65
N ASN A 102 -6.55 -13.07 8.24
CA ASN A 102 -6.31 -12.71 6.87
C ASN A 102 -4.99 -13.30 6.32
N ARG A 103 -5.12 -14.30 5.44
CA ARG A 103 -3.97 -15.00 4.84
C ARG A 103 -3.15 -14.09 3.92
N GLU A 104 -3.80 -13.18 3.20
CA GLU A 104 -3.14 -12.27 2.25
C GLU A 104 -2.26 -11.28 3.01
N VAL A 105 -2.79 -10.66 4.07
CA VAL A 105 -2.04 -9.73 4.93
C VAL A 105 -0.87 -10.44 5.61
N LYS A 106 -1.06 -11.67 6.14
CA LYS A 106 0.03 -12.49 6.71
C LYS A 106 1.13 -12.79 5.68
N SER A 107 0.76 -13.06 4.43
CA SER A 107 1.71 -13.30 3.34
C SER A 107 2.51 -12.03 3.01
N LEU A 108 1.82 -10.90 2.90
CA LEU A 108 2.44 -9.59 2.66
C LEU A 108 3.43 -9.22 3.76
N TYR A 109 3.08 -9.46 5.03
CA TYR A 109 3.97 -9.20 6.16
C TYR A 109 5.28 -10.01 6.08
N LYS A 110 5.18 -11.29 5.69
CA LYS A 110 6.36 -12.14 5.50
C LYS A 110 7.23 -11.61 4.35
N ALA A 111 6.63 -11.24 3.23
CA ALA A 111 7.36 -10.69 2.08
C ALA A 111 8.08 -9.38 2.45
N MET A 112 7.41 -8.49 3.17
CA MET A 112 8.01 -7.24 3.68
C MET A 112 9.21 -7.51 4.58
N LYS A 113 9.11 -8.45 5.53
CA LYS A 113 10.24 -8.80 6.43
C LYS A 113 11.45 -9.35 5.68
N LEU A 114 11.23 -10.14 4.64
CA LEU A 114 12.31 -10.65 3.80
C LEU A 114 13.01 -9.49 3.07
N SER A 115 12.25 -8.59 2.45
CA SER A 115 12.79 -7.41 1.77
C SER A 115 13.58 -6.49 2.71
N LYS A 116 13.07 -6.27 3.94
CA LYS A 116 13.75 -5.49 4.98
C LYS A 116 15.08 -6.12 5.38
N ALA A 117 15.08 -7.42 5.67
CA ALA A 117 16.29 -8.15 6.06
C ALA A 117 17.36 -8.17 4.95
N GLU A 118 16.95 -8.27 3.68
CA GLU A 118 17.88 -8.17 2.54
C GLU A 118 18.51 -6.78 2.42
N SER A 119 17.72 -5.73 2.64
CA SER A 119 18.19 -4.35 2.61
C SER A 119 19.16 -4.06 3.76
N ASP A 120 18.80 -4.45 4.99
CA ASP A 120 19.67 -4.32 6.16
C ASP A 120 20.99 -5.08 5.97
N ARG A 121 20.95 -6.27 5.35
CA ARG A 121 22.15 -7.06 5.04
C ARG A 121 23.04 -6.39 4.00
N ARG A 122 22.45 -5.74 2.99
CA ARG A 122 23.22 -4.97 1.98
C ARG A 122 23.89 -3.78 2.64
N ASP A 123 23.16 -3.04 3.45
CA ASP A 123 23.68 -1.85 4.15
C ASP A 123 24.79 -2.21 5.12
N ALA A 124 24.61 -3.27 5.93
CA ALA A 124 25.65 -3.76 6.82
C ALA A 124 26.97 -4.10 6.09
N LYS A 125 26.89 -4.72 4.91
CA LYS A 125 28.07 -4.99 4.08
C LYS A 125 28.71 -3.72 3.54
N LEU A 126 27.92 -2.76 3.08
CA LEU A 126 28.40 -1.47 2.59
C LEU A 126 29.14 -0.72 3.70
N TYR A 127 28.55 -0.62 4.89
CA TYR A 127 29.20 0.03 6.05
C TYR A 127 30.49 -0.67 6.47
N ALA A 128 30.51 -2.02 6.50
CA ALA A 128 31.73 -2.78 6.80
C ALA A 128 32.86 -2.49 5.80
N ASN A 129 32.54 -2.45 4.50
CA ASN A 129 33.50 -2.14 3.45
C ASN A 129 34.00 -0.69 3.54
N MET A 130 33.10 0.28 3.78
CA MET A 130 33.46 1.69 3.95
C MET A 130 34.36 1.91 5.17
N PHE A 131 34.10 1.20 6.27
CA PHE A 131 34.93 1.24 7.48
C PHE A 131 36.31 0.60 7.28
N ALA A 132 36.41 -0.45 6.46
CA ALA A 132 37.69 -1.03 6.08
C ALA A 132 38.50 -0.07 5.18
N LEU A 133 37.84 0.58 4.21
CA LEU A 133 38.48 1.53 3.30
C LEU A 133 38.97 2.80 4.01
N SER A 134 38.25 3.28 5.04
CA SER A 134 38.68 4.45 5.80
C SER A 134 39.98 4.19 6.59
N LYS A 135 40.15 2.98 7.15
CA LYS A 135 41.41 2.57 7.83
C LYS A 135 42.60 2.48 6.88
N VAL A 136 42.39 2.08 5.63
CA VAL A 136 43.46 2.02 4.61
C VAL A 136 43.89 3.42 4.18
N ARG A 137 42.95 4.39 4.13
CA ARG A 137 43.24 5.78 3.73
C ARG A 137 43.91 6.63 4.80
N THR A 138 43.79 6.28 6.08
CA THR A 138 44.45 7.01 7.19
C THR A 138 45.92 6.62 7.41
N HIS A 139 46.44 5.68 6.63
CA HIS A 139 47.88 5.35 6.58
C HIS A 139 48.49 5.82 5.26
N PHE A 140 48.75 7.12 5.14
CA PHE A 140 49.78 7.67 4.25
C PHE A 140 50.72 8.55 5.10
N PRO A 141 52.04 8.57 4.81
CA PRO A 141 53.10 8.99 5.72
C PRO A 141 53.09 10.47 6.10
#